data_AF-A0A3M0VYP5-F1
#
_entry.id   AF-A0A3M0VYP5-F1
#
_cell.length_a   1.000
_cell.length_b   1.000
_cell.length_c   1.000
_cell.angle_alpha   90.00
_cell.angle_beta   90.00
_cell.angle_gamma   90.00
#
_symmetry.space_group_name_H-M   'P 1'
#
loop_
_entity.id
_entity.type
_entity.pdbx_description
1 polymer ?
#
loop_
_entity_poly.entity_id
_entity_poly.type
_entity_poly.pdbx_seq_one_letter_code
_entity_poly.pdbx_strand_id
1 'polypeptide(L)'
;MSGSTAARVKEAAVKVETAASGAVTNPTQVKTDFLHQPAVRAALPFVNGGLAGMFATAIVQPVDMIKVRLQLAGEGSKGGPKPTVAAVTRDVIAGGRVLDLYKGLSAGLLRQAVYTTARLGFFDTFQDILETRARANGTRVTFAERAGAGLSAGGLAALVGNPADLALIRMQSDGLKPVDQRANYRSVFDALFRIAKTEGVGALWTGCYPTVLRAMALNFGQLSFFAESKAQLKQHFPSLSENANRFGASAIAGFFASFFSLPFDFIKTRLQRQTKGPDGKYPYRGFFDCFQKVLRQEGPLRFYRGFGTYYVRIAPHALSLFEQLRERETGTEGQTWETEDKTWETEDKTFDVWEP
;
A
#
# COMPACT_ATOMS: atom_id res chain seq x y z
N MET A 1 23.47 27.71 17.77
CA MET A 1 24.85 27.81 17.24
C MET A 1 25.20 26.50 16.54
N SER A 2 25.70 26.61 15.31
CA SER A 2 25.98 25.55 14.34
C SER A 2 27.12 24.63 14.80
N GLY A 3 26.80 23.39 15.18
CA GLY A 3 27.78 22.31 15.26
C GLY A 3 27.87 21.64 13.89
N SER A 4 28.96 21.88 13.15
CA SER A 4 29.22 21.33 11.82
C SER A 4 28.91 19.82 11.78
N THR A 5 28.14 19.39 10.79
CA THR A 5 27.75 17.99 10.53
C THR A 5 28.95 17.03 10.60
N ALA A 6 30.15 17.50 10.25
CA ALA A 6 31.40 16.75 10.36
C ALA A 6 31.75 16.35 11.81
N ALA A 7 31.46 17.20 12.79
CA ALA A 7 31.71 16.91 14.21
C ALA A 7 30.80 15.80 14.74
N ARG A 8 29.52 15.79 14.32
CA ARG A 8 28.54 14.75 14.70
C ARG A 8 28.87 13.39 14.06
N VAL A 9 29.42 13.40 12.84
CA VAL A 9 29.89 12.18 12.15
C VAL A 9 31.15 11.62 12.83
N LYS A 10 32.08 12.48 13.25
CA LYS A 10 33.28 12.06 13.97
C LYS A 10 32.95 11.48 15.35
N GLU A 11 32.00 12.08 16.06
CA GLU A 11 31.50 11.59 17.35
C GLU A 11 30.76 10.24 17.20
N ALA A 12 29.99 10.06 16.12
CA ALA A 12 29.34 8.79 15.81
C ALA A 12 30.36 7.68 15.48
N ALA A 13 31.42 7.99 14.73
CA ALA A 13 32.47 7.03 14.39
C ALA A 13 33.22 6.52 15.63
N VAL A 14 33.58 7.42 16.56
CA VAL A 14 34.24 7.04 17.84
C VAL A 14 33.32 6.17 18.70
N LYS A 15 32.00 6.46 18.73
CA LYS A 15 31.03 5.62 19.46
C LYS A 15 30.89 4.22 18.85
N VAL A 16 30.99 4.09 17.53
CA VAL A 16 30.96 2.79 16.84
C VAL A 16 32.22 1.97 17.12
N GLU A 17 33.39 2.61 17.13
CA GLU A 17 34.66 1.95 17.42
C GLU A 17 34.78 1.49 18.89
N THR A 18 34.23 2.28 19.82
CA THR A 18 34.15 1.93 21.24
C THR A 18 33.16 0.77 21.46
N ALA A 19 32.02 0.77 20.77
CA ALA A 19 31.05 -0.33 20.82
C ALA A 19 31.58 -1.63 20.18
N ALA A 20 32.36 -1.53 19.10
CA ALA A 20 33.02 -2.67 18.46
C ALA A 20 34.09 -3.30 19.37
N SER A 21 34.84 -2.47 20.10
CA SER A 21 35.88 -2.93 21.04
C SER A 21 35.28 -3.62 22.28
N GLY A 22 34.10 -3.18 22.76
CA GLY A 22 33.38 -3.82 23.86
C GLY A 22 32.69 -5.15 23.49
N ALA A 23 32.41 -5.37 22.20
CA ALA A 23 31.79 -6.61 21.71
C ALA A 23 32.75 -7.82 21.74
N VAL A 24 34.06 -7.58 21.78
CA VAL A 24 35.09 -8.63 21.81
C VAL A 24 35.27 -9.22 23.22
N THR A 25 34.92 -8.49 24.28
CA THR A 25 35.25 -8.86 25.67
C THR A 25 34.09 -9.42 26.50
N ASN A 26 32.81 -9.18 26.16
CA ASN A 26 31.69 -9.83 26.89
C ASN A 26 30.34 -9.84 26.11
N PRO A 27 29.99 -10.93 25.40
CA PRO A 27 28.84 -10.97 24.48
C PRO A 27 27.45 -11.00 25.14
N THR A 28 27.34 -11.32 26.44
CA THR A 28 26.06 -11.43 27.16
C THR A 28 25.57 -10.09 27.73
N GLN A 29 26.47 -9.18 28.12
CA GLN A 29 26.11 -7.85 28.63
C GLN A 29 25.69 -6.89 27.49
N VAL A 30 26.25 -7.10 26.29
CA VAL A 30 25.94 -6.33 25.08
C VAL A 30 24.52 -6.58 24.57
N LYS A 31 23.95 -7.79 24.73
CA LYS A 31 22.56 -8.05 24.29
C LYS A 31 21.54 -7.25 25.09
N THR A 32 21.78 -7.06 26.39
CA THR A 32 20.93 -6.25 27.27
C THR A 32 21.14 -4.76 27.02
N ASP A 33 22.38 -4.27 26.91
CA ASP A 33 22.64 -2.83 26.66
C ASP A 33 22.26 -2.38 25.23
N PHE A 34 22.41 -3.25 24.22
CA PHE A 34 22.06 -2.92 22.83
C PHE A 34 20.55 -2.73 22.64
N LEU A 35 19.72 -3.53 23.31
CA LEU A 35 18.26 -3.40 23.24
C LEU A 35 17.72 -2.18 24.02
N HIS A 36 18.52 -1.58 24.90
CA HIS A 36 18.15 -0.40 25.68
C HIS A 36 18.66 0.93 25.09
N GLN A 37 19.47 0.90 24.01
CA GLN A 37 19.86 2.13 23.33
C GLN A 37 18.66 2.85 22.71
N PRO A 38 18.54 4.20 22.86
CA PRO A 38 17.40 4.97 22.35
C PRO A 38 17.15 4.77 20.85
N ALA A 39 18.24 4.63 20.07
CA ALA A 39 18.18 4.39 18.63
C ALA A 39 17.66 2.99 18.28
N VAL A 40 18.00 1.96 19.09
CA VAL A 40 17.54 0.59 18.86
C VAL A 40 16.08 0.44 19.28
N ARG A 41 15.65 1.06 20.38
CA ARG A 41 14.23 1.14 20.74
C ARG A 41 13.39 1.88 19.72
N ALA A 42 13.92 2.98 19.17
CA ALA A 42 13.28 3.68 18.08
C ALA A 42 13.20 2.79 16.83
N ALA A 43 14.25 2.05 16.47
CA ALA A 43 14.29 1.23 15.26
C ALA A 43 13.53 -0.11 15.35
N LEU A 44 13.36 -0.69 16.55
CA LEU A 44 12.76 -2.01 16.76
C LEU A 44 11.34 -2.17 16.17
N PRO A 45 10.40 -1.23 16.36
CA PRO A 45 9.09 -1.28 15.70
C PRO A 45 9.18 -1.25 14.17
N PHE A 46 10.15 -0.52 13.61
CA PHE A 46 10.36 -0.43 12.17
C PHE A 46 10.93 -1.72 11.59
N VAL A 47 11.89 -2.33 12.29
CA VAL A 47 12.47 -3.63 11.88
C VAL A 47 11.43 -4.72 11.97
N ASN A 48 10.68 -4.79 13.07
CA ASN A 48 9.62 -5.79 13.26
C ASN A 48 8.49 -5.62 12.24
N GLY A 49 8.00 -4.39 12.02
CA GLY A 49 6.97 -4.11 11.02
C GLY A 49 7.44 -4.35 9.58
N GLY A 50 8.70 -4.02 9.28
CA GLY A 50 9.33 -4.29 7.98
C GLY A 50 9.46 -5.79 7.70
N LEU A 51 10.02 -6.55 8.64
CA LEU A 51 10.19 -8.00 8.52
C LEU A 51 8.84 -8.74 8.43
N ALA A 52 7.86 -8.36 9.26
CA ALA A 52 6.51 -8.91 9.19
C ALA A 52 5.87 -8.64 7.82
N GLY A 53 6.01 -7.42 7.30
CA GLY A 53 5.52 -7.07 5.96
C GLY A 53 6.20 -7.84 4.83
N MET A 54 7.51 -8.06 4.95
CA MET A 54 8.28 -8.85 3.99
C MET A 54 7.84 -10.33 3.99
N PHE A 55 7.63 -10.90 5.17
CA PHE A 55 7.12 -12.25 5.33
C PHE A 55 5.71 -12.40 4.75
N ALA A 56 4.81 -11.45 5.06
CA ALA A 56 3.48 -11.42 4.46
C ALA A 56 3.53 -11.30 2.94
N THR A 57 4.45 -10.50 2.40
CA THR A 57 4.65 -10.38 0.95
C THR A 57 5.07 -11.70 0.31
N ALA A 58 5.95 -12.48 0.96
CA ALA A 58 6.35 -13.79 0.46
C ALA A 58 5.14 -14.76 0.35
N ILE A 59 4.23 -14.74 1.31
CA ILE A 59 3.02 -15.59 1.30
C ILE A 59 2.03 -15.14 0.22
N VAL A 60 1.83 -13.82 0.03
CA VAL A 60 0.84 -13.26 -0.89
C VAL A 60 1.34 -13.20 -2.35
N GLN A 61 2.65 -13.27 -2.58
CA GLN A 61 3.27 -13.15 -3.90
C GLN A 61 2.62 -14.01 -5.00
N PRO A 62 2.28 -15.30 -4.79
CA PRO A 62 1.62 -16.12 -5.82
C PRO A 62 0.27 -15.55 -6.26
N VAL A 63 -0.51 -15.00 -5.32
CA VAL A 63 -1.82 -14.39 -5.60
C VAL A 63 -1.65 -13.10 -6.38
N ASP A 64 -0.67 -12.27 -6.01
CA ASP A 64 -0.35 -11.04 -6.74
C ASP A 64 0.12 -11.32 -8.18
N MET A 65 0.93 -12.35 -8.39
CA MET A 65 1.35 -12.79 -9.73
C MET A 65 0.14 -13.16 -10.60
N ILE A 66 -0.79 -13.96 -10.07
CA ILE A 66 -1.99 -14.37 -10.80
C ILE A 66 -2.87 -13.15 -11.11
N LYS A 67 -3.06 -12.25 -10.14
CA LYS A 67 -3.81 -10.99 -10.33
C LYS A 67 -3.24 -10.17 -11.47
N VAL A 68 -1.92 -9.91 -11.48
CA VAL A 68 -1.27 -9.10 -12.51
C VAL A 68 -1.45 -9.73 -13.89
N ARG A 69 -1.26 -11.05 -14.00
CA ARG A 69 -1.48 -11.76 -15.26
C ARG A 69 -2.94 -11.70 -15.73
N LEU A 70 -3.88 -11.82 -14.79
CA LEU A 70 -5.30 -11.76 -15.08
C LEU A 70 -5.72 -10.37 -15.59
N GLN A 71 -5.23 -9.29 -14.97
CA GLN A 71 -5.48 -7.91 -15.40
C GLN A 71 -4.87 -7.63 -16.78
N LEU A 72 -3.72 -8.26 -17.08
CA LEU A 72 -3.00 -8.04 -18.32
C LEU A 72 -3.48 -8.91 -19.49
N ALA A 73 -4.13 -10.05 -19.21
CA ALA A 73 -4.62 -10.99 -20.22
C ALA A 73 -5.61 -10.33 -21.18
N GLY A 74 -5.40 -10.48 -22.49
CA GLY A 74 -6.24 -9.91 -23.54
C GLY A 74 -6.16 -8.39 -23.69
N GLU A 75 -5.00 -7.78 -23.40
CA GLU A 75 -4.73 -6.37 -23.73
C GLU A 75 -4.98 -6.07 -25.20
N GLY A 76 -5.67 -4.96 -25.50
CA GLY A 76 -5.74 -4.42 -26.87
C GLY A 76 -6.63 -5.18 -27.85
N SER A 77 -7.46 -6.13 -27.40
CA SER A 77 -8.38 -6.88 -28.26
C SER A 77 -9.81 -6.87 -27.73
N LYS A 78 -10.77 -6.44 -28.57
CA LYS A 78 -12.22 -6.61 -28.33
C LYS A 78 -12.53 -8.10 -28.30
N GLY A 79 -12.74 -8.66 -27.10
CA GLY A 79 -13.01 -10.08 -26.91
C GLY A 79 -11.76 -10.95 -26.72
N GLY A 80 -10.61 -10.34 -26.41
CA GLY A 80 -9.38 -11.09 -26.07
C GLY A 80 -9.61 -12.14 -24.97
N PRO A 81 -8.77 -13.18 -24.91
CA PRO A 81 -8.98 -14.33 -24.05
C PRO A 81 -9.28 -13.89 -22.62
N LYS A 82 -10.33 -14.48 -22.04
CA LYS A 82 -10.77 -14.22 -20.67
C LYS A 82 -10.36 -15.42 -19.80
N PRO A 83 -9.06 -15.71 -19.61
CA PRO A 83 -8.67 -16.84 -18.78
C PRO A 83 -9.23 -16.66 -17.38
N THR A 84 -9.70 -17.75 -16.80
CA THR A 84 -10.12 -17.84 -15.41
C THR A 84 -8.88 -17.89 -14.51
N VAL A 85 -9.07 -17.62 -13.22
CA VAL A 85 -7.99 -17.76 -12.22
C VAL A 85 -7.34 -19.14 -12.32
N ALA A 86 -8.16 -20.20 -12.42
CA ALA A 86 -7.69 -21.57 -12.56
C ALA A 86 -6.87 -21.80 -13.84
N ALA A 87 -7.29 -21.22 -14.97
CA ALA A 87 -6.53 -21.31 -16.22
C ALA A 87 -5.17 -20.62 -16.12
N VAL A 88 -5.11 -19.40 -15.57
CA VAL A 88 -3.83 -18.69 -15.37
C VAL A 88 -2.92 -19.45 -14.42
N THR A 89 -3.45 -19.99 -13.32
CA THR A 89 -2.67 -20.79 -12.37
C THR A 89 -2.15 -22.07 -13.02
N ARG A 90 -2.98 -22.77 -13.79
CA ARG A 90 -2.58 -23.97 -14.53
C ARG A 90 -1.52 -23.65 -15.57
N ASP A 91 -1.66 -22.56 -16.33
CA ASP A 91 -0.69 -22.14 -17.34
C ASP A 91 0.66 -21.79 -16.72
N VAL A 92 0.67 -21.15 -15.55
CA VAL A 92 1.91 -20.85 -14.82
C VAL A 92 2.58 -22.13 -14.33
N ILE A 93 1.81 -23.06 -13.76
CA ILE A 93 2.34 -24.34 -13.23
C ILE A 93 2.79 -25.28 -14.37
N ALA A 94 2.06 -25.30 -15.49
CA ALA A 94 2.36 -26.13 -16.65
C ALA A 94 3.51 -25.57 -17.50
N GLY A 95 3.70 -24.24 -17.51
CA GLY A 95 4.74 -23.55 -18.27
C GLY A 95 6.07 -23.36 -17.56
N GLY A 96 6.15 -23.58 -16.23
CA GLY A 96 7.38 -23.42 -15.45
C GLY A 96 7.20 -23.87 -13.99
N ARG A 97 8.28 -24.37 -13.38
CA ARG A 97 8.34 -24.86 -11.98
C ARG A 97 7.62 -23.88 -11.02
N VAL A 98 7.02 -24.39 -9.95
CA VAL A 98 6.31 -23.63 -8.89
C VAL A 98 7.00 -22.31 -8.46
N LEU A 99 8.33 -22.25 -8.56
CA LEU A 99 9.15 -21.06 -8.32
C LEU A 99 8.84 -19.85 -9.22
N ASP A 100 8.23 -20.06 -10.39
CA ASP A 100 7.82 -18.97 -11.28
C ASP A 100 6.73 -18.09 -10.69
N LEU A 101 5.96 -18.59 -9.71
CA LEU A 101 5.01 -17.79 -8.92
C LEU A 101 5.72 -16.74 -8.04
N TYR A 102 7.00 -16.96 -7.73
CA TYR A 102 7.82 -16.07 -6.92
C TYR A 102 8.66 -15.10 -7.77
N LYS A 103 8.53 -15.10 -9.10
CA LYS A 103 9.16 -14.07 -9.95
C LYS A 103 8.67 -12.68 -9.52
N GLY A 104 9.62 -11.78 -9.31
CA GLY A 104 9.36 -10.45 -8.76
C GLY A 104 9.37 -10.37 -7.23
N LEU A 105 9.60 -11.46 -6.48
CA LEU A 105 9.66 -11.41 -5.01
C LEU A 105 10.67 -10.37 -4.50
N SER A 106 11.86 -10.30 -5.09
CA SER A 106 12.87 -9.30 -4.73
C SER A 106 12.37 -7.86 -4.91
N ALA A 107 11.55 -7.60 -5.93
CA ALA A 107 10.91 -6.30 -6.13
C ALA A 107 9.77 -6.06 -5.13
N GLY A 108 9.02 -7.10 -4.77
CA GLY A 108 8.00 -7.04 -3.72
C GLY A 108 8.59 -6.73 -2.34
N LEU A 109 9.72 -7.36 -2.01
CA LEU A 109 10.46 -7.10 -0.77
C LEU A 109 11.05 -5.68 -0.74
N LEU A 110 11.65 -5.22 -1.84
CA LEU A 110 12.13 -3.83 -1.94
C LEU A 110 10.99 -2.83 -1.80
N ARG A 111 9.85 -3.09 -2.47
CA ARG A 111 8.65 -2.27 -2.35
C ARG A 111 8.21 -2.15 -0.90
N GLN A 112 8.16 -3.26 -0.16
CA GLN A 112 7.78 -3.24 1.25
C GLN A 112 8.78 -2.47 2.11
N ALA A 113 10.08 -2.68 1.91
CA ALA A 113 11.12 -1.95 2.63
C ALA A 113 11.00 -0.44 2.43
N VAL A 114 10.89 -0.01 1.18
CA VAL A 114 10.85 1.40 0.80
C VAL A 114 9.54 2.04 1.23
N TYR A 115 8.40 1.39 0.94
CA TYR A 115 7.08 1.95 1.24
C TYR A 115 6.84 2.07 2.74
N THR A 116 7.17 1.05 3.54
CA THR A 116 6.99 1.09 5.00
C THR A 116 7.88 2.17 5.61
N THR A 117 9.15 2.22 5.23
CA THR A 117 10.10 3.21 5.77
C THR A 117 9.68 4.64 5.40
N ALA A 118 9.35 4.87 4.13
CA ALA A 118 8.95 6.21 3.67
C ALA A 118 7.61 6.64 4.30
N ARG A 119 6.62 5.74 4.37
CA ARG A 119 5.31 6.06 4.94
C ARG A 119 5.43 6.44 6.41
N LEU A 120 6.18 5.67 7.21
CA LEU A 120 6.36 5.96 8.62
C LEU A 120 7.17 7.25 8.81
N GLY A 121 8.29 7.40 8.10
CA GLY A 121 9.11 8.62 8.20
C GLY A 121 8.35 9.90 7.84
N PHE A 122 7.59 9.88 6.75
CA PHE A 122 6.74 11.03 6.38
C PHE A 122 5.58 11.24 7.35
N PHE A 123 4.95 10.17 7.84
CA PHE A 123 3.85 10.27 8.79
C PHE A 123 4.31 10.85 10.13
N ASP A 124 5.41 10.36 10.69
CA ASP A 124 5.98 10.86 11.95
C ASP A 124 6.38 12.33 11.80
N THR A 125 7.04 12.68 10.70
CA THR A 125 7.40 14.08 10.41
C THR A 125 6.16 14.99 10.34
N PHE A 126 5.08 14.53 9.68
CA PHE A 126 3.86 15.31 9.58
C PHE A 126 3.09 15.40 10.90
N GLN A 127 3.06 14.32 11.69
CA GLN A 127 2.47 14.34 13.02
C GLN A 127 3.24 15.28 13.95
N ASP A 128 4.58 15.24 13.96
CA ASP A 128 5.40 16.12 14.79
C ASP A 128 5.14 17.60 14.46
N ILE A 129 5.02 17.94 13.17
CA ILE A 129 4.70 19.30 12.72
C ILE A 129 3.30 19.71 13.17
N LEU A 130 2.30 18.84 13.01
CA LEU A 130 0.92 19.11 13.41
C LEU A 130 0.78 19.24 14.92
N GLU A 131 1.41 18.36 15.69
CA GLU A 131 1.39 18.41 17.15
C GLU A 131 2.11 19.64 17.69
N THR A 132 3.23 20.04 17.09
CA THR A 132 3.94 21.27 17.48
C THR A 132 3.07 22.50 17.24
N ARG A 133 2.35 22.55 16.10
CA ARG A 133 1.42 23.65 15.79
C ARG A 133 0.20 23.65 16.71
N ALA A 134 -0.37 22.48 16.97
CA ALA A 134 -1.53 22.33 17.86
C ALA A 134 -1.19 22.76 19.29
N ARG A 135 -0.01 22.36 19.80
CA ARG A 135 0.51 22.80 21.10
C ARG A 135 0.74 24.31 21.16
N ALA A 136 1.27 24.91 20.08
CA ALA A 136 1.49 26.36 20.00
C ALA A 136 0.16 27.15 20.01
N ASN A 137 -0.91 26.57 19.47
CA ASN A 137 -2.23 27.21 19.39
C ASN A 137 -3.19 26.78 20.52
N GLY A 138 -2.75 25.92 21.45
CA GLY A 138 -3.61 25.37 22.51
C GLY A 138 -4.72 24.44 22.01
N THR A 139 -4.66 23.98 20.76
CA THR A 139 -5.65 23.10 20.13
C THR A 139 -5.16 21.64 20.14
N ARG A 140 -6.05 20.69 19.82
CA ARG A 140 -5.70 19.29 19.56
C ARG A 140 -5.69 19.03 18.06
N VAL A 141 -4.82 18.13 17.61
CA VAL A 141 -4.80 17.70 16.20
C VAL A 141 -6.10 16.98 15.89
N THR A 142 -6.86 17.51 14.94
CA THR A 142 -8.15 16.97 14.52
C THR A 142 -7.99 15.68 13.73
N PHE A 143 -9.06 14.89 13.63
CA PHE A 143 -9.08 13.70 12.77
C PHE A 143 -8.78 14.04 11.31
N ALA A 144 -9.33 15.15 10.80
CA ALA A 144 -9.10 15.61 9.43
C ALA A 144 -7.63 15.93 9.15
N GLU A 145 -6.94 16.59 10.10
CA GLU A 145 -5.50 16.88 9.99
C GLU A 145 -4.67 15.59 10.01
N ARG A 146 -5.00 14.64 10.90
CA ARG A 146 -4.33 13.32 10.95
C ARG A 146 -4.57 12.51 9.68
N ALA A 147 -5.80 12.51 9.16
CA ALA A 147 -6.16 11.86 7.92
C ALA A 147 -5.42 12.49 6.73
N GLY A 148 -5.36 13.82 6.67
CA GLY A 148 -4.59 14.57 5.68
C GLY A 148 -3.10 14.23 5.72
N ALA A 149 -2.49 14.23 6.91
CA ALA A 149 -1.10 13.81 7.10
C ALA A 149 -0.87 12.36 6.65
N GLY A 150 -1.78 11.44 7.01
CA GLY A 150 -1.73 10.05 6.58
C GLY A 150 -1.82 9.87 5.07
N LEU A 151 -2.72 10.61 4.41
CA LEU A 151 -2.88 10.61 2.95
C LEU A 151 -1.66 11.19 2.24
N SER A 152 -1.14 12.33 2.70
CA SER A 152 0.04 12.97 2.12
C SER A 152 1.29 12.11 2.32
N ALA A 153 1.48 11.54 3.52
CA ALA A 153 2.58 10.61 3.80
C ALA A 153 2.49 9.37 2.90
N GLY A 154 1.30 8.82 2.71
CA GLY A 154 1.05 7.71 1.79
C GLY A 154 1.34 8.06 0.32
N GLY A 155 0.94 9.26 -0.12
CA GLY A 155 1.21 9.76 -1.47
C GLY A 155 2.71 9.96 -1.74
N LEU A 156 3.44 10.57 -0.80
CA LEU A 156 4.89 10.73 -0.89
C LEU A 156 5.62 9.38 -0.81
N ALA A 157 5.17 8.47 0.06
CA ALA A 157 5.72 7.12 0.13
C ALA A 157 5.48 6.34 -1.17
N ALA A 158 4.33 6.53 -1.83
CA ALA A 158 4.05 5.96 -3.14
C ALA A 158 4.97 6.52 -4.24
N LEU A 159 5.31 7.82 -4.20
CA LEU A 159 6.28 8.43 -5.11
C LEU A 159 7.67 7.81 -4.96
N VAL A 160 8.12 7.60 -3.72
CA VAL A 160 9.42 6.97 -3.43
C VAL A 160 9.40 5.47 -3.75
N GLY A 161 8.27 4.80 -3.55
CA GLY A 161 8.09 3.36 -3.82
C GLY A 161 7.79 3.00 -5.29
N ASN A 162 7.41 3.97 -6.14
CA ASN A 162 6.99 3.70 -7.51
C ASN A 162 8.03 2.94 -8.36
N PRO A 163 9.35 3.19 -8.25
CA PRO A 163 10.35 2.41 -8.98
C PRO A 163 10.29 0.92 -8.65
N ALA A 164 10.09 0.56 -7.37
CA ALA A 164 9.97 -0.83 -6.94
C ALA A 164 8.65 -1.45 -7.43
N ASP A 165 7.56 -0.69 -7.43
CA ASP A 165 6.28 -1.11 -8.02
C ASP A 165 6.42 -1.43 -9.52
N LEU A 166 7.08 -0.53 -10.26
CA LEU A 166 7.29 -0.70 -11.70
C LEU A 166 8.12 -1.96 -11.98
N ALA A 167 9.21 -2.16 -11.24
CA ALA A 167 10.04 -3.35 -11.35
C ALA A 167 9.24 -4.62 -11.05
N LEU A 168 8.42 -4.61 -10.00
CA LEU A 168 7.56 -5.73 -9.62
C LEU A 168 6.59 -6.12 -10.75
N ILE A 169 5.84 -5.15 -11.28
CA ILE A 169 4.87 -5.40 -12.36
C ILE A 169 5.57 -5.92 -13.62
N ARG A 170 6.73 -5.36 -13.98
CA ARG A 170 7.48 -5.82 -15.17
C ARG A 170 8.05 -7.22 -15.00
N MET A 171 8.60 -7.54 -13.83
CA MET A 171 9.07 -8.89 -13.53
C MET A 171 7.93 -9.91 -13.51
N GLN A 172 6.76 -9.56 -12.98
CA GLN A 172 5.59 -10.44 -12.95
C GLN A 172 4.95 -10.64 -14.32
N SER A 173 4.94 -9.60 -15.15
CA SER A 173 4.36 -9.63 -16.49
C SER A 173 5.31 -10.13 -17.58
N ASP A 174 6.62 -10.25 -17.31
CA ASP A 174 7.61 -10.67 -18.31
C ASP A 174 7.29 -12.04 -18.92
N GLY A 175 6.77 -12.96 -18.10
CA GLY A 175 6.36 -14.30 -18.56
C GLY A 175 5.13 -14.31 -19.49
N LEU A 176 4.44 -13.19 -19.68
CA LEU A 176 3.36 -13.04 -20.67
C LEU A 176 3.89 -12.67 -22.06
N LYS A 177 5.16 -12.29 -22.18
CA LYS A 177 5.78 -11.98 -23.47
C LYS A 177 6.18 -13.27 -24.21
N PRO A 178 6.20 -13.26 -25.56
CA PRO A 178 6.84 -14.30 -26.35
C PRO A 178 8.26 -14.55 -25.85
N VAL A 179 8.74 -15.79 -25.91
CA VAL A 179 10.03 -16.22 -25.31
C VAL A 179 11.18 -15.29 -25.74
N ASP A 180 11.15 -14.88 -27.00
CA ASP A 180 12.12 -14.05 -27.71
C ASP A 180 12.10 -12.57 -27.27
N GLN A 181 11.03 -12.11 -26.60
CA GLN A 181 10.87 -10.73 -26.11
C GLN A 181 10.93 -10.63 -24.57
N ARG A 182 11.24 -11.73 -23.88
CA ARG A 182 11.36 -11.76 -22.41
C ARG A 182 12.66 -11.10 -21.97
N ALA A 183 12.56 -10.17 -21.02
CA ALA A 183 13.72 -9.51 -20.45
C ALA A 183 14.48 -10.39 -19.45
N ASN A 184 13.81 -11.39 -18.87
CA ASN A 184 14.34 -12.36 -17.90
C ASN A 184 15.15 -11.69 -16.78
N TYR A 185 14.54 -10.69 -16.12
CA TYR A 185 15.16 -9.95 -15.03
C TYR A 185 15.64 -10.89 -13.91
N ARG A 186 16.92 -10.77 -13.53
CA ARG A 186 17.52 -11.63 -12.49
C ARG A 186 17.19 -11.16 -11.08
N SER A 187 17.04 -9.84 -10.90
CA SER A 187 16.76 -9.21 -9.61
C SER A 187 16.07 -7.86 -9.80
N VAL A 188 15.55 -7.30 -8.72
CA VAL A 188 14.98 -5.94 -8.73
C VAL A 188 16.01 -4.88 -9.16
N PHE A 189 17.27 -5.00 -8.76
CA PHE A 189 18.31 -4.03 -9.12
C PHE A 189 18.66 -4.11 -10.61
N ASP A 190 18.73 -5.34 -11.16
CA ASP A 190 18.90 -5.57 -12.59
C ASP A 190 17.72 -4.97 -13.39
N ALA A 191 16.49 -5.15 -12.91
CA ALA A 191 15.30 -4.54 -13.51
C ALA A 191 15.37 -3.00 -13.47
N LEU A 192 15.59 -2.40 -12.31
CA LEU A 192 15.67 -0.95 -12.15
C LEU A 192 16.75 -0.33 -13.03
N PHE A 193 17.94 -0.91 -13.03
CA PHE A 193 19.07 -0.42 -13.83
C PHE A 193 18.79 -0.50 -15.32
N ARG A 194 18.28 -1.65 -15.81
CA ARG A 194 17.95 -1.80 -17.24
C ARG A 194 16.86 -0.84 -17.66
N ILE A 195 15.79 -0.71 -16.88
CA ILE A 195 14.68 0.20 -17.17
C ILE A 195 15.20 1.65 -17.24
N ALA A 196 15.98 2.08 -16.25
CA ALA A 196 16.56 3.42 -16.24
C ALA A 196 17.46 3.67 -17.45
N LYS A 197 18.23 2.66 -17.88
CA LYS A 197 19.14 2.74 -19.04
C LYS A 197 18.42 2.75 -20.39
N THR A 198 17.37 1.93 -20.57
CA THR A 198 16.69 1.77 -21.86
C THR A 198 15.55 2.78 -22.06
N GLU A 199 14.86 3.12 -20.99
CA GLU A 199 13.64 3.93 -21.05
C GLU A 199 13.81 5.32 -20.43
N GLY A 200 14.88 5.51 -19.66
CA GLY A 200 15.20 6.74 -18.95
C GLY A 200 14.74 6.70 -17.49
N VAL A 201 15.37 7.51 -16.65
CA VAL A 201 15.09 7.59 -15.21
C VAL A 201 13.65 8.00 -14.94
N GLY A 202 13.08 8.91 -15.74
CA GLY A 202 11.68 9.35 -15.61
C GLY A 202 10.65 8.23 -15.80
N ALA A 203 11.01 7.16 -16.53
CA ALA A 203 10.10 6.02 -16.72
C ALA A 203 9.79 5.29 -15.41
N LEU A 204 10.69 5.37 -14.41
CA LEU A 204 10.52 4.75 -13.09
C LEU A 204 9.32 5.30 -12.30
N TRP A 205 8.80 6.47 -12.65
CA TRP A 205 7.61 7.09 -12.03
C TRP A 205 6.31 6.87 -12.81
N THR A 206 6.35 6.05 -13.87
CA THR A 206 5.15 5.67 -14.61
C THR A 206 4.16 4.96 -13.70
N GLY A 207 2.89 5.39 -13.73
CA GLY A 207 1.84 4.82 -12.90
C GLY A 207 1.76 5.40 -11.47
N CYS A 208 2.53 6.44 -11.14
CA CYS A 208 2.43 7.07 -9.82
C CYS A 208 1.05 7.73 -9.60
N TYR A 209 0.55 8.49 -10.58
CA TYR A 209 -0.77 9.12 -10.50
C TYR A 209 -1.92 8.15 -10.19
N PRO A 210 -2.12 7.04 -10.95
CA PRO A 210 -3.14 6.06 -10.59
C PRO A 210 -2.85 5.34 -9.27
N THR A 211 -1.61 5.27 -8.81
CA THR A 211 -1.28 4.71 -7.49
C THR A 211 -1.84 5.56 -6.35
N VAL A 212 -1.72 6.89 -6.46
CA VAL A 212 -2.29 7.82 -5.49
C VAL A 212 -3.82 7.77 -5.52
N LEU A 213 -4.43 7.82 -6.71
CA LEU A 213 -5.88 7.72 -6.85
C LEU A 213 -6.44 6.41 -6.29
N ARG A 214 -5.75 5.28 -6.53
CA ARG A 214 -6.12 3.99 -5.96
C ARG A 214 -6.12 4.03 -4.43
N ALA A 215 -5.12 4.68 -3.81
CA ALA A 215 -5.04 4.81 -2.35
C ALA A 215 -6.18 5.66 -1.78
N MET A 216 -6.49 6.79 -2.43
CA MET A 216 -7.62 7.64 -2.06
C MET A 216 -8.95 6.91 -2.15
N ALA A 217 -9.20 6.22 -3.27
CA ALA A 217 -10.42 5.45 -3.50
C ALA A 217 -10.59 4.30 -2.50
N LEU A 218 -9.49 3.64 -2.12
CA LEU A 218 -9.49 2.59 -1.10
C LEU A 218 -9.87 3.15 0.27
N ASN A 219 -9.24 4.25 0.69
CA ASN A 219 -9.54 4.87 1.98
C ASN A 219 -10.97 5.40 2.05
N PHE A 220 -11.45 6.03 0.96
CA PHE A 220 -12.84 6.48 0.85
C PHE A 220 -13.81 5.30 1.01
N GLY A 221 -13.66 4.26 0.19
CA GLY A 221 -14.53 3.09 0.24
C GLY A 221 -14.51 2.39 1.60
N GLN A 222 -13.36 2.37 2.27
CA GLN A 222 -13.23 1.75 3.58
C GLN A 222 -13.84 2.60 4.69
N LEU A 223 -13.55 3.90 4.77
CA LEU A 223 -14.03 4.76 5.86
C LEU A 223 -15.52 5.07 5.74
N SER A 224 -15.98 5.47 4.55
CA SER A 224 -17.37 5.90 4.35
C SER A 224 -18.36 4.76 4.51
N PHE A 225 -18.04 3.56 4.01
CA PHE A 225 -18.99 2.45 4.02
C PHE A 225 -18.88 1.60 5.28
N PHE A 226 -17.80 1.68 6.05
CA PHE A 226 -17.67 0.90 7.27
C PHE A 226 -18.62 1.38 8.38
N ALA A 227 -18.61 2.68 8.67
CA ALA A 227 -19.46 3.27 9.71
C ALA A 227 -20.95 3.03 9.39
N GLU A 228 -21.34 3.30 8.14
CA GLU A 228 -22.69 3.10 7.65
C GLU A 228 -23.11 1.61 7.69
N SER A 229 -22.24 0.70 7.21
CA SER A 229 -22.57 -0.73 7.24
C SER A 229 -22.71 -1.28 8.66
N LYS A 230 -21.89 -0.80 9.61
CA LYS A 230 -21.97 -1.20 11.02
C LYS A 230 -23.28 -0.73 11.66
N ALA A 231 -23.70 0.51 11.38
CA ALA A 231 -24.95 1.08 11.87
C ALA A 231 -26.16 0.32 11.29
N GLN A 232 -26.18 0.11 9.97
CA GLN A 232 -27.29 -0.59 9.32
C GLN A 232 -27.39 -2.06 9.71
N LEU A 233 -26.28 -2.79 9.85
CA LEU A 233 -26.33 -4.19 10.29
C LEU A 233 -26.81 -4.30 11.75
N LYS A 234 -26.42 -3.37 12.62
CA LYS A 234 -26.91 -3.34 14.02
C LYS A 234 -28.42 -3.04 14.08
N GLN A 235 -28.90 -2.16 13.19
CA GLN A 235 -30.31 -1.78 13.12
C GLN A 235 -31.19 -2.92 12.57
N HIS A 236 -30.76 -3.59 11.50
CA HIS A 236 -31.56 -4.64 10.84
C HIS A 236 -31.40 -6.02 11.48
N PHE A 237 -30.26 -6.28 12.13
CA PHE A 237 -29.96 -7.55 12.79
C PHE A 237 -29.45 -7.34 14.23
N PRO A 238 -30.30 -6.85 15.14
CA PRO A 238 -29.92 -6.55 16.52
C PRO A 238 -29.51 -7.79 17.33
N SER A 239 -29.84 -9.00 16.86
CA SER A 239 -29.44 -10.28 17.47
C SER A 239 -28.05 -10.76 17.05
N LEU A 240 -27.37 -10.10 16.10
CA LEU A 240 -26.00 -10.46 15.74
C LEU A 240 -25.04 -10.16 16.88
N SER A 241 -24.13 -11.10 17.14
CA SER A 241 -23.01 -10.84 18.04
C SER A 241 -22.20 -9.66 17.52
N GLU A 242 -21.59 -8.92 18.44
CA GLU A 242 -20.84 -7.73 18.06
C GLU A 242 -19.73 -8.05 17.05
N ASN A 243 -19.07 -9.19 17.23
CA ASN A 243 -18.04 -9.69 16.31
C ASN A 243 -18.59 -10.04 14.92
N ALA A 244 -19.79 -10.64 14.83
CA ALA A 244 -20.42 -10.96 13.55
C ALA A 244 -20.85 -9.69 12.81
N ASN A 245 -21.41 -8.71 13.52
CA ASN A 245 -21.75 -7.39 12.96
C ASN A 245 -20.49 -6.70 12.40
N ARG A 246 -19.42 -6.65 13.19
CA ARG A 246 -18.14 -6.05 12.82
C ARG A 246 -17.50 -6.74 11.60
N PHE A 247 -17.55 -8.07 11.55
CA PHE A 247 -17.05 -8.84 10.40
C PHE A 247 -17.86 -8.56 9.13
N GLY A 248 -19.19 -8.53 9.25
CA GLY A 248 -20.09 -8.18 8.15
C GLY A 248 -19.84 -6.77 7.63
N ALA A 249 -19.75 -5.78 8.52
CA ALA A 249 -19.44 -4.40 8.15
C ALA A 249 -18.06 -4.27 7.49
N SER A 250 -17.06 -5.00 7.98
CA SER A 250 -15.71 -5.03 7.38
C SER A 250 -15.71 -5.65 5.99
N ALA A 251 -16.50 -6.71 5.77
CA ALA A 251 -16.65 -7.34 4.46
C ALA A 251 -17.31 -6.40 3.45
N ILE A 252 -18.38 -5.70 3.85
CA ILE A 252 -19.08 -4.73 3.00
C ILE A 252 -18.17 -3.53 2.68
N ALA A 253 -17.48 -2.97 3.68
CA ALA A 253 -16.51 -1.91 3.48
C ALA A 253 -15.36 -2.36 2.55
N GLY A 254 -14.85 -3.57 2.74
CA GLY A 254 -13.84 -4.18 1.87
C GLY A 254 -14.32 -4.34 0.42
N PHE A 255 -15.61 -4.64 0.23
CA PHE A 255 -16.22 -4.73 -1.10
C PHE A 255 -16.24 -3.36 -1.79
N PHE A 256 -16.73 -2.32 -1.14
CA PHE A 256 -16.78 -0.97 -1.70
C PHE A 256 -15.37 -0.39 -1.92
N ALA A 257 -14.45 -0.59 -0.97
CA ALA A 257 -13.04 -0.24 -1.14
C ALA A 257 -12.42 -0.93 -2.36
N SER A 258 -12.76 -2.20 -2.58
CA SER A 258 -12.32 -2.95 -3.76
C SER A 258 -12.95 -2.38 -5.03
N PHE A 259 -14.24 -2.09 -5.01
CA PHE A 259 -15.01 -1.58 -6.14
C PHE A 259 -14.47 -0.24 -6.64
N PHE A 260 -14.27 0.73 -5.74
CA PHE A 260 -13.78 2.06 -6.14
C PHE A 260 -12.30 2.06 -6.51
N SER A 261 -11.46 1.23 -5.89
CA SER A 261 -10.02 1.27 -6.13
C SER A 261 -9.56 0.43 -7.33
N LEU A 262 -10.32 -0.60 -7.73
CA LEU A 262 -9.91 -1.54 -8.79
C LEU A 262 -9.73 -0.90 -10.18
N PRO A 263 -10.55 0.05 -10.65
CA PRO A 263 -10.31 0.72 -11.93
C PRO A 263 -8.95 1.44 -12.00
N PHE A 264 -8.56 2.10 -10.91
CA PHE A 264 -7.27 2.78 -10.81
C PHE A 264 -6.11 1.77 -10.75
N ASP A 265 -6.29 0.67 -10.03
CA ASP A 265 -5.33 -0.44 -9.97
C ASP A 265 -5.13 -1.08 -11.36
N PHE A 266 -6.21 -1.29 -12.12
CA PHE A 266 -6.13 -1.82 -13.48
C PHE A 266 -5.31 -0.92 -14.41
N ILE A 267 -5.59 0.39 -14.39
CA ILE A 267 -4.87 1.38 -15.23
C ILE A 267 -3.41 1.50 -14.79
N LYS A 268 -3.14 1.46 -13.48
CA LYS A 268 -1.78 1.40 -12.93
C LYS A 268 -1.02 0.22 -13.54
N THR A 269 -1.58 -0.99 -13.48
CA THR A 269 -0.93 -2.20 -13.97
C THR A 269 -0.63 -2.12 -15.48
N ARG A 270 -1.56 -1.59 -16.29
CA ARG A 270 -1.35 -1.35 -17.74
C ARG A 270 -0.21 -0.37 -18.00
N LEU A 271 -0.24 0.78 -17.32
CA LEU A 271 0.79 1.81 -17.46
C LEU A 271 2.17 1.35 -16.96
N GLN A 272 2.24 0.53 -15.91
CA GLN A 272 3.51 0.01 -15.41
C GLN A 272 4.07 -1.13 -16.27
N ARG A 273 3.19 -1.93 -16.90
CA ARG A 273 3.60 -2.97 -17.86
C ARG A 273 4.18 -2.35 -19.13
N GLN A 274 3.62 -1.24 -19.61
CA GLN A 274 3.90 -0.74 -20.96
C GLN A 274 5.41 -0.57 -21.20
N THR A 275 5.85 -0.99 -22.37
CA THR A 275 7.23 -0.80 -22.87
C THR A 275 7.14 -0.13 -24.22
N LYS A 276 8.20 0.57 -24.64
CA LYS A 276 8.27 1.15 -25.98
C LYS A 276 8.07 0.03 -27.02
N GLY A 277 7.13 0.23 -27.94
CA GLY A 277 6.91 -0.68 -29.06
C GLY A 277 8.03 -0.59 -30.10
N PRO A 278 7.94 -1.38 -31.19
CA PRO A 278 8.88 -1.31 -32.32
C PRO A 278 9.04 0.11 -32.89
N ASP A 279 7.96 0.91 -32.85
CA ASP A 279 7.92 2.30 -33.31
C ASP A 279 8.54 3.30 -32.30
N GLY A 280 9.15 2.82 -31.22
CA GLY A 280 9.77 3.64 -30.16
C GLY A 280 8.77 4.38 -29.25
N LYS A 281 7.46 4.26 -29.50
CA LYS A 281 6.39 4.95 -28.75
C LYS A 281 5.76 4.03 -27.70
N TYR A 282 5.26 4.63 -26.62
CA TYR A 282 4.46 3.92 -25.63
C TYR A 282 3.02 3.71 -26.13
N PRO A 283 2.40 2.55 -25.83
CA PRO A 283 0.99 2.29 -26.15
C PRO A 283 0.02 3.30 -25.54
N TYR A 284 0.32 3.80 -24.33
CA TYR A 284 -0.48 4.80 -23.62
C TYR A 284 0.35 6.04 -23.29
N ARG A 285 -0.21 7.23 -23.56
CA ARG A 285 0.44 8.51 -23.25
C ARG A 285 0.32 8.90 -21.77
N GLY A 286 -0.62 8.32 -21.05
CA GLY A 286 -0.88 8.62 -19.64
C GLY A 286 -2.18 7.98 -19.15
N PHE A 287 -2.60 8.38 -17.95
CA PHE A 287 -3.79 7.84 -17.27
C PHE A 287 -5.07 7.96 -18.12
N PHE A 288 -5.41 9.18 -18.54
CA PHE A 288 -6.66 9.44 -19.28
C PHE A 288 -6.68 8.75 -20.65
N ASP A 289 -5.55 8.73 -21.36
CA ASP A 289 -5.43 8.02 -22.64
C ASP A 289 -5.61 6.50 -22.45
N CYS A 290 -5.01 5.92 -21.41
CA CYS A 290 -5.21 4.51 -21.07
C CYS A 290 -6.67 4.22 -20.72
N PHE A 291 -7.29 5.03 -19.85
CA PHE A 291 -8.68 4.89 -19.46
C PHE A 291 -9.63 4.92 -20.67
N GLN A 292 -9.49 5.94 -21.53
CA GLN A 292 -10.34 6.12 -22.70
C GLN A 292 -10.15 5.00 -23.74
N LYS A 293 -8.90 4.57 -23.97
CA LYS A 293 -8.62 3.43 -24.87
C LYS A 293 -9.24 2.15 -24.34
N VAL A 294 -9.06 1.82 -23.07
CA VAL A 294 -9.66 0.63 -22.46
C VAL A 294 -11.18 0.69 -22.53
N LEU A 295 -11.79 1.84 -22.22
CA LEU A 295 -13.24 2.00 -22.29
C LEU A 295 -13.79 1.77 -23.71
N ARG A 296 -13.12 2.32 -24.74
CA ARG A 296 -13.54 2.19 -26.15
C ARG A 296 -13.21 0.84 -26.79
N GLN A 297 -12.08 0.25 -26.42
CA GLN A 297 -11.52 -0.95 -27.07
C GLN A 297 -11.81 -2.24 -26.29
N GLU A 298 -11.94 -2.20 -24.97
CA GLU A 298 -12.15 -3.42 -24.15
C GLU A 298 -13.50 -3.40 -23.40
N GLY A 299 -14.10 -2.22 -23.23
CA GLY A 299 -15.40 -2.02 -22.58
C GLY A 299 -15.31 -1.77 -21.06
N PRO A 300 -16.38 -1.24 -20.43
CA PRO A 300 -16.36 -0.81 -19.02
C PRO A 300 -16.21 -1.95 -18.02
N LEU A 301 -16.74 -3.14 -18.33
CA LEU A 301 -16.60 -4.32 -17.45
C LEU A 301 -15.15 -4.81 -17.34
N ARG A 302 -14.26 -4.33 -18.22
CA ARG A 302 -12.86 -4.73 -18.21
C ARG A 302 -12.11 -4.25 -16.98
N PHE A 303 -12.46 -3.07 -16.45
CA PHE A 303 -11.83 -2.51 -15.25
C PHE A 303 -12.01 -3.39 -14.02
N TYR A 304 -13.07 -4.21 -13.97
CA TYR A 304 -13.37 -5.09 -12.85
C TYR A 304 -12.78 -6.51 -12.99
N ARG A 305 -11.91 -6.72 -13.97
CA ARG A 305 -11.26 -8.01 -14.18
C ARG A 305 -10.29 -8.31 -13.04
N GLY A 306 -10.52 -9.44 -12.36
CA GLY A 306 -9.76 -9.82 -11.17
C GLY A 306 -10.31 -9.26 -9.86
N PHE A 307 -11.56 -8.79 -9.85
CA PHE A 307 -12.23 -8.32 -8.63
C PHE A 307 -12.16 -9.35 -7.49
N GLY A 308 -12.47 -10.62 -7.75
CA GLY A 308 -12.45 -11.66 -6.72
C GLY A 308 -11.08 -11.83 -6.05
N THR A 309 -10.00 -11.89 -6.84
CA THR A 309 -8.64 -12.00 -6.29
C THR A 309 -8.20 -10.74 -5.57
N TYR A 310 -8.65 -9.57 -6.05
CA TYR A 310 -8.37 -8.29 -5.41
C TYR A 310 -9.10 -8.14 -4.06
N TYR A 311 -10.37 -8.54 -4.00
CA TYR A 311 -11.18 -8.53 -2.79
C TYR A 311 -10.61 -9.45 -1.71
N VAL A 312 -10.23 -10.69 -2.07
CA VAL A 312 -9.57 -11.63 -1.14
C VAL A 312 -8.26 -11.05 -0.59
N ARG A 313 -7.57 -10.18 -1.34
CA ARG A 313 -6.37 -9.50 -0.86
C ARG A 313 -6.69 -8.36 0.13
N ILE A 314 -7.79 -7.65 -0.08
CA ILE A 314 -8.18 -6.50 0.75
C ILE A 314 -8.88 -6.94 2.04
N ALA A 315 -9.69 -8.00 1.99
CA ALA A 315 -10.48 -8.45 3.13
C ALA A 315 -9.66 -8.69 4.41
N PRO A 316 -8.49 -9.38 4.39
CA PRO A 316 -7.64 -9.53 5.58
C PRO A 316 -7.03 -8.21 6.07
N HIS A 317 -6.77 -7.28 5.15
CA HIS A 317 -6.25 -5.95 5.49
C HIS A 317 -7.29 -5.07 6.19
N ALA A 318 -8.55 -5.15 5.75
CA ALA A 318 -9.65 -4.46 6.40
C ALA A 318 -9.89 -5.01 7.82
N LEU A 319 -9.82 -6.33 8.00
CA LEU A 319 -9.97 -7.00 9.29
C LEU A 319 -8.83 -6.68 10.27
N SER A 320 -7.59 -6.58 9.79
CA SER A 320 -6.43 -6.27 10.66
C SER A 320 -6.36 -4.80 11.07
N LEU A 321 -6.73 -3.86 10.19
CA LEU A 321 -6.91 -2.46 10.60
C LEU A 321 -7.98 -2.36 11.69
N PHE A 322 -9.05 -3.14 11.53
CA PHE A 322 -10.14 -3.19 12.49
C PHE A 322 -9.72 -3.75 13.85
N GLU A 323 -8.93 -4.83 13.88
CA GLU A 323 -8.41 -5.36 15.14
C GLU A 323 -7.54 -4.35 15.89
N GLN A 324 -6.76 -3.54 15.17
CA GLN A 324 -5.99 -2.44 15.77
C GLN A 324 -6.87 -1.30 16.29
N LEU A 325 -7.99 -0.99 15.61
CA LEU A 325 -8.97 -0.01 16.11
C LEU A 325 -9.68 -0.54 17.35
N ARG A 326 -10.03 -1.84 17.38
CA ARG A 326 -10.60 -2.53 18.54
C ARG A 326 -9.65 -2.45 19.74
N GLU A 327 -8.38 -2.79 19.56
CA GLU A 327 -7.37 -2.70 20.63
C GLU A 327 -7.21 -1.27 21.15
N ARG A 328 -7.33 -0.26 20.28
CA ARG A 328 -7.36 1.15 20.71
C ARG A 328 -8.63 1.51 21.47
N GLU A 329 -9.81 1.05 21.04
CA GLU A 329 -11.07 1.27 21.76
C GLU A 329 -11.05 0.58 23.13
N THR A 330 -10.55 -0.67 23.22
CA THR A 330 -10.49 -1.43 24.49
C THR A 330 -9.31 -1.05 25.37
N GLY A 331 -8.20 -0.56 24.81
CA GLY A 331 -7.04 -0.06 25.55
C GLY A 331 -7.21 1.37 26.09
N THR A 332 -8.27 2.06 25.66
CA THR A 332 -8.67 3.38 26.16
C THR A 332 -9.89 3.27 27.09
N GLU A 333 -9.90 2.27 28.00
CA GLU A 333 -10.70 2.35 29.23
C GLU A 333 -10.15 3.48 30.10
N GLY A 334 -10.59 4.69 29.79
CA GLY A 334 -10.20 5.95 30.43
C GLY A 334 -10.72 7.18 29.69
N GLN A 335 -11.04 7.08 28.40
CA GLN A 335 -11.79 8.10 27.67
C GLN A 335 -12.79 7.42 26.73
N THR A 336 -14.00 7.23 27.25
CA THR A 336 -15.15 6.77 26.50
C THR A 336 -15.53 7.77 25.41
N TRP A 337 -15.59 7.28 24.17
CA TRP A 337 -16.15 7.97 23.00
C TRP A 337 -17.66 8.28 23.13
N GLU A 338 -18.31 7.89 24.23
CA GLU A 338 -19.71 8.26 24.55
C GLU A 338 -19.91 9.76 24.83
N THR A 339 -18.84 10.56 24.91
CA THR A 339 -18.95 12.03 25.01
C THR A 339 -18.90 12.76 23.67
N GLU A 340 -18.37 12.16 22.60
CA GLU A 340 -18.39 12.77 21.26
C GLU A 340 -19.63 12.35 20.44
N ASP A 341 -20.26 11.21 20.72
CA ASP A 341 -21.53 10.84 20.06
C ASP A 341 -22.71 11.73 20.51
N LYS A 342 -22.64 12.33 21.71
CA LYS A 342 -23.65 13.30 22.18
C LYS A 342 -23.54 14.68 21.55
N THR A 343 -22.40 15.03 20.98
CA THR A 343 -22.24 16.30 20.24
C THR A 343 -22.83 16.21 18.82
N TRP A 344 -22.85 15.03 18.21
CA TRP A 344 -23.47 14.83 16.89
C TRP A 344 -25.00 14.89 16.94
N GLU A 345 -25.66 14.39 18.00
CA GLU A 345 -27.12 14.49 18.15
C GLU A 345 -27.62 15.90 18.56
N THR A 346 -26.73 16.78 19.02
CA THR A 346 -27.09 18.15 19.45
C THR A 346 -26.83 19.21 18.38
N GLU A 347 -25.87 19.01 17.47
CA GLU A 347 -25.62 19.94 16.35
C GLU A 347 -26.61 19.81 15.18
N ASP A 348 -27.33 18.69 15.08
CA ASP A 348 -28.36 18.46 14.05
C ASP A 348 -29.68 19.22 14.31
N LYS A 349 -29.82 19.87 15.48
CA LYS A 349 -31.01 20.69 15.83
C LYS A 349 -30.85 22.18 15.55
N THR A 350 -29.74 22.60 14.94
CA THR A 350 -29.46 24.02 14.64
C THR A 350 -29.62 24.40 13.17
N PHE A 351 -30.13 23.51 12.32
CA PHE A 351 -30.40 23.77 10.90
C PHE A 351 -31.89 23.84 10.51
N ASP A 352 -32.80 24.00 11.48
CA ASP A 352 -34.23 24.29 11.25
C ASP A 352 -34.56 25.77 11.51
N VAL A 353 -33.97 26.69 10.75
CA VAL A 353 -34.52 28.03 10.51
C VAL A 353 -34.07 28.44 9.11
N TRP A 354 -34.99 29.03 8.32
CA TRP A 354 -34.91 29.40 6.88
C TRP A 354 -35.41 28.26 5.98
N GLU A 355 -36.64 28.25 5.44
CA GLU A 355 -37.53 29.32 4.93
C GLU A 355 -39.02 28.86 4.98
N PRO A 356 -39.95 29.69 4.49
CA PRO A 356 -40.83 30.61 5.22
C PRO A 356 -41.96 29.95 6.02
#